data_AF-A0AAJ1J8T3-F1
#
_entry.id   AF-A0AAJ1J8T3-F1
#
_cell.length_a   1.000
_cell.length_b   1.000
_cell.length_c   1.000
_cell.angle_alpha   90.00
_cell.angle_beta   90.00
_cell.angle_gamma   90.00
#
_symmetry.space_group_name_H-M   'P 1'
#
loop_
_entity.id
_entity.type
_entity.pdbx_description
1 polymer ?
#
loop_
_entity_poly.entity_id
_entity_poly.type
_entity_poly.pdbx_seq_one_letter_code
_entity_poly.pdbx_strand_id
1 'polypeptide(L)'
;MADSKEVKRVLLGPLFDNNPIALQVLGVCSALAVTTKLETALVMTIAVTLVTAFSSFFISLIRNYIPGSVRIIVQMAIIASLVIVVDQILQAYAYEISKQLSVFVGLIITNCIVMGRAEAYAMKSPPVESFMDGIGNGLGYGVILLLVGFLRELFGSGKLLGMTVLESVKNDGWYQPNGLFLLAPSAFFIIGMLIWGLRTLKPAQVEKE
;
A
#
# COMPACT_ATOMS: atom_id res chain seq x y z
N MET A 1 -14.77 24.75 2.46
CA MET A 1 -13.69 25.15 1.52
C MET A 1 -12.42 24.54 2.06
N ALA A 2 -11.85 23.55 1.37
CA ALA A 2 -10.64 22.88 1.84
C ALA A 2 -9.47 23.87 1.79
N ASP A 3 -8.93 24.20 2.96
CA ASP A 3 -7.78 25.09 3.09
C ASP A 3 -6.55 24.43 2.46
N SER A 4 -5.80 25.17 1.62
CA SER A 4 -4.64 24.63 0.89
C SER A 4 -3.56 24.04 1.81
N LYS A 5 -3.52 24.47 3.09
CA LYS A 5 -2.61 23.97 4.11
C LYS A 5 -3.07 22.62 4.69
N GLU A 6 -4.39 22.41 4.84
CA GLU A 6 -4.97 21.11 5.21
C GLU A 6 -4.76 20.07 4.11
N VAL A 7 -5.03 20.43 2.86
CA VAL A 7 -4.79 19.63 1.65
C VAL A 7 -3.34 19.11 1.59
N LYS A 8 -2.36 19.99 1.82
CA LYS A 8 -0.94 19.60 1.88
C LYS A 8 -0.63 18.69 3.07
N ARG A 9 -1.24 18.93 4.23
CA ARG A 9 -1.03 18.10 5.42
C ARG A 9 -1.61 16.70 5.26
N VAL A 10 -2.77 16.58 4.61
CA VAL A 10 -3.43 15.30 4.33
C VAL A 10 -2.67 14.50 3.26
N LEU A 11 -2.05 15.17 2.29
CA LEU A 11 -1.22 14.51 1.26
C LEU A 11 0.19 14.14 1.76
N LEU A 12 0.88 15.04 2.46
CA LEU A 12 2.30 14.86 2.84
C LEU A 12 2.47 14.27 4.23
N GLY A 13 1.48 14.41 5.12
CA GLY A 13 1.51 13.86 6.48
C GLY A 13 1.65 12.33 6.52
N PRO A 14 0.89 11.57 5.71
CA PRO A 14 1.05 10.11 5.65
C PRO A 14 2.38 9.65 5.05
N LEU A 15 3.07 10.49 4.26
CA LEU A 15 4.41 10.17 3.75
C LEU A 15 5.50 10.27 4.81
N PHE A 16 5.43 11.26 5.71
CA PHE A 16 6.54 11.63 6.60
C PHE A 16 6.28 11.50 8.10
N ASP A 17 5.04 11.66 8.56
CA ASP A 17 4.72 11.77 10.01
C ASP A 17 3.72 10.71 10.51
N ASN A 18 2.85 10.18 9.65
CA ASN A 18 1.80 9.21 10.03
C ASN A 18 1.71 8.06 9.02
N ASN A 19 2.81 7.36 8.80
CA ASN A 19 2.83 6.29 7.80
C ASN A 19 1.91 5.12 8.20
N PRO A 20 0.98 4.69 7.34
CA PRO A 20 0.01 3.63 7.66
C PRO A 20 0.64 2.27 7.99
N ILE A 21 1.79 1.91 7.42
CA ILE A 21 2.46 0.64 7.77
C ILE A 21 3.30 0.80 9.04
N ALA A 22 4.08 1.89 9.16
CA ALA A 22 5.03 2.02 10.26
C ALA A 22 4.39 2.40 11.61
N LEU A 23 3.26 3.10 11.58
CA LEU A 23 2.62 3.67 12.76
C LEU A 23 1.24 3.06 13.03
N GLN A 24 0.46 2.76 11.98
CA GLN A 24 -0.89 2.21 12.12
C GLN A 24 -0.93 0.67 11.95
N VAL A 25 0.18 0.05 11.52
CA VAL A 25 0.30 -1.40 11.27
C VAL A 25 -0.78 -1.91 10.29
N LEU A 26 -1.19 -1.08 9.34
CA LEU A 26 -2.18 -1.41 8.31
C LEU A 26 -1.48 -1.87 7.02
N GLY A 27 -1.97 -2.95 6.40
CA GLY A 27 -1.50 -3.40 5.09
C GLY A 27 -0.21 -4.24 5.12
N VAL A 28 0.16 -4.81 6.26
CA VAL A 28 1.36 -5.66 6.39
C VAL A 28 1.24 -6.93 5.54
N CYS A 29 0.05 -7.55 5.46
CA CYS A 29 -0.18 -8.78 4.71
C CYS A 29 0.17 -8.66 3.22
N SER A 30 -0.27 -7.57 2.58
CA SER A 30 0.01 -7.28 1.17
C SER A 30 1.47 -6.85 0.96
N ALA A 31 2.09 -6.18 1.93
CA ALA A 31 3.53 -5.88 1.90
C ALA A 31 4.39 -7.16 1.91
N LEU A 32 4.05 -8.15 2.74
CA LEU A 32 4.80 -9.40 2.79
C LEU A 32 4.70 -10.21 1.48
N ALA A 33 3.50 -10.23 0.88
CA ALA A 33 3.19 -11.03 -0.29
C ALA A 33 3.75 -10.47 -1.61
N VAL A 34 3.69 -9.14 -1.81
CA VAL A 34 3.88 -8.53 -3.13
C VAL A 34 5.28 -7.93 -3.34
N THR A 35 6.08 -7.78 -2.29
CA THR A 35 7.43 -7.18 -2.38
C THR A 35 8.53 -8.17 -2.77
N THR A 36 8.20 -9.32 -3.37
CA THR A 36 9.21 -10.25 -3.92
C THR A 36 9.78 -9.75 -5.26
N LYS A 37 8.99 -8.95 -5.99
CA LYS A 37 9.40 -8.23 -7.19
C LYS A 37 8.99 -6.78 -7.07
N LEU A 38 9.86 -5.87 -7.47
CA LEU A 38 9.61 -4.43 -7.43
C LEU A 38 8.57 -4.02 -8.47
N GLU A 39 8.52 -4.69 -9.62
CA GLU A 39 7.49 -4.47 -10.64
C GLU A 39 6.08 -4.72 -10.09
N THR A 40 5.86 -5.83 -9.37
CA THR A 40 4.56 -6.13 -8.75
C THR A 40 4.25 -5.16 -7.60
N ALA A 41 5.25 -4.75 -6.83
CA ALA A 41 5.08 -3.75 -5.76
C ALA A 41 4.68 -2.37 -6.30
N LEU A 42 5.23 -1.95 -7.46
CA LEU A 42 4.84 -0.72 -8.15
C LEU A 42 3.37 -0.76 -8.59
N VAL A 43 2.97 -1.83 -9.27
CA VAL A 43 1.59 -2.03 -9.73
C VAL A 43 0.62 -2.02 -8.55
N MET A 44 0.95 -2.74 -7.47
CA MET A 44 0.12 -2.78 -6.27
C MET A 44 0.01 -1.41 -5.58
N THR A 45 1.10 -0.64 -5.54
CA THR A 45 1.10 0.71 -4.97
C THR A 45 0.13 1.62 -5.72
N ILE A 46 0.18 1.61 -7.05
CA ILE A 46 -0.69 2.44 -7.89
C ILE A 46 -2.16 2.00 -7.71
N ALA A 47 -2.42 0.69 -7.78
CA ALA A 47 -3.76 0.14 -7.63
C ALA A 47 -4.38 0.47 -6.27
N VAL A 48 -3.65 0.24 -5.17
CA VAL A 48 -4.13 0.57 -3.82
C VAL A 48 -4.37 2.05 -3.67
N THR A 49 -3.48 2.92 -4.17
CA THR A 49 -3.65 4.38 -4.06
C THR A 49 -4.91 4.88 -4.76
N LEU A 50 -5.21 4.36 -5.95
CA LEU A 50 -6.43 4.72 -6.66
C LEU A 50 -7.68 4.18 -5.94
N VAL A 51 -7.65 2.93 -5.51
CA VAL A 51 -8.77 2.28 -4.82
C VAL A 51 -9.04 2.95 -3.47
N THR A 52 -8.03 3.31 -2.69
CA THR A 52 -8.19 4.01 -1.41
C THR A 52 -8.77 5.41 -1.62
N ALA A 53 -8.32 6.14 -2.63
CA ALA A 53 -8.79 7.48 -2.95
C ALA A 53 -10.28 7.47 -3.35
N PHE A 54 -10.64 6.65 -4.34
CA PHE A 54 -12.01 6.60 -4.84
C PHE A 54 -12.97 5.94 -3.85
N SER A 55 -12.57 4.87 -3.16
CA SER A 55 -13.45 4.26 -2.15
C SER A 55 -13.75 5.22 -1.00
N SER A 56 -12.74 5.96 -0.50
CA SER A 56 -12.93 6.97 0.54
C SER A 56 -13.81 8.13 0.08
N PHE A 57 -13.72 8.53 -1.19
CA PHE A 57 -14.61 9.53 -1.79
C PHE A 57 -16.07 9.08 -1.81
N PHE A 58 -16.35 7.89 -2.36
CA PHE A 58 -17.72 7.37 -2.46
C PHE A 58 -18.33 7.07 -1.09
N ILE A 59 -17.56 6.52 -0.15
CA ILE A 59 -18.02 6.25 1.21
C ILE A 59 -18.37 7.54 1.94
N SER A 60 -17.54 8.58 1.79
CA SER A 60 -17.83 9.90 2.38
C SER A 60 -19.09 10.55 1.79
N LEU A 61 -19.39 10.33 0.51
CA LEU A 61 -20.61 10.81 -0.13
C LEU A 61 -21.88 10.13 0.44
N ILE A 62 -21.81 8.82 0.68
CA ILE A 62 -22.95 7.99 1.08
C ILE A 62 -23.08 7.88 2.61
N ARG A 63 -22.10 8.36 3.38
CA ARG A 63 -21.99 8.17 4.85
C ARG A 63 -23.26 8.47 5.65
N ASN A 64 -24.07 9.45 5.23
CA ASN A 64 -25.29 9.86 5.94
C ASN A 64 -26.42 8.81 5.83
N TYR A 65 -26.35 7.92 4.84
CA TYR A 65 -27.32 6.86 4.61
C TYR A 65 -26.88 5.51 5.20
N ILE A 66 -25.67 5.43 5.78
CA ILE A 66 -25.12 4.17 6.28
C ILE A 66 -25.46 4.01 7.77
N PRO A 67 -26.39 3.10 8.14
CA PRO A 67 -26.66 2.82 9.54
C PRO A 67 -25.45 2.13 10.20
N GLY A 68 -25.19 2.49 11.45
CA GLY A 68 -23.99 2.04 12.18
C GLY A 68 -23.85 0.52 12.32
N SER A 69 -24.97 -0.21 12.37
CA SER A 69 -24.99 -1.67 12.57
C SER A 69 -24.45 -2.48 11.39
N VAL A 70 -24.51 -1.96 10.16
CA VAL A 70 -24.07 -2.67 8.93
C VAL A 70 -23.00 -1.90 8.16
N ARG A 71 -22.34 -0.94 8.81
CA ARG A 71 -21.37 -0.03 8.19
C ARG A 71 -20.24 -0.75 7.45
N ILE A 72 -19.58 -1.69 8.12
CA ILE A 72 -18.43 -2.42 7.56
C ILE A 72 -18.85 -3.19 6.29
N ILE A 73 -20.03 -3.80 6.30
CA ILE A 73 -20.56 -4.56 5.16
C ILE A 73 -20.77 -3.62 3.95
N VAL A 74 -21.36 -2.44 4.18
CA VAL A 74 -21.58 -1.45 3.12
C VAL A 74 -20.25 -0.92 2.56
N GLN A 75 -19.28 -0.62 3.42
CA GLN A 75 -17.95 -0.15 3.00
C GLN A 75 -17.22 -1.21 2.15
N MET A 76 -17.23 -2.47 2.60
CA MET A 76 -16.64 -3.59 1.85
C MET A 76 -17.32 -3.79 0.49
N ALA A 77 -18.66 -3.66 0.41
CA ALA A 77 -19.38 -3.75 -0.86
C ALA A 77 -18.98 -2.63 -1.85
N ILE A 78 -18.84 -1.39 -1.36
CA ILE A 78 -18.38 -0.25 -2.18
C ILE A 78 -16.93 -0.48 -2.67
N ILE A 79 -16.04 -0.93 -1.79
CA ILE A 79 -14.65 -1.23 -2.15
C ILE A 79 -14.59 -2.37 -3.18
N ALA A 80 -15.29 -3.48 -2.92
CA ALA A 80 -15.29 -4.65 -3.80
C ALA A 80 -15.84 -4.31 -5.18
N SER A 81 -16.98 -3.61 -5.25
CA SER A 81 -17.56 -3.18 -6.53
C SER A 81 -16.61 -2.29 -7.33
N LEU A 82 -15.95 -1.31 -6.69
CA LEU A 82 -14.98 -0.45 -7.35
C LEU A 82 -13.79 -1.25 -7.90
N VAL A 83 -13.24 -2.17 -7.09
CA VAL A 83 -12.08 -2.99 -7.47
C VAL A 83 -12.45 -3.93 -8.63
N ILE A 84 -13.65 -4.52 -8.62
CA ILE A 84 -14.15 -5.37 -9.71
C ILE A 84 -14.32 -4.56 -11.01
N VAL A 85 -14.85 -3.34 -10.94
CA VAL A 85 -14.98 -2.48 -12.13
C VAL A 85 -13.60 -2.16 -12.73
N VAL A 86 -12.60 -1.86 -11.89
CA VAL A 86 -11.23 -1.63 -12.35
C VAL A 86 -10.63 -2.89 -12.98
N ASP A 87 -10.85 -4.06 -12.38
CA ASP A 87 -10.39 -5.34 -12.92
C ASP A 87 -10.99 -5.64 -14.31
N GLN A 88 -12.30 -5.43 -14.46
CA GLN A 88 -12.98 -5.61 -15.75
C GLN A 88 -12.47 -4.65 -16.83
N ILE A 89 -12.18 -3.39 -16.49
CA ILE A 89 -11.60 -2.42 -17.42
C ILE A 89 -10.20 -2.88 -17.85
N LEU A 90 -9.36 -3.32 -16.92
CA LEU A 90 -8.02 -3.83 -17.24
C LEU A 90 -8.06 -5.07 -18.12
N GLN A 91 -9.01 -5.98 -17.87
CA GLN A 91 -9.19 -7.18 -18.68
C GLN A 91 -9.57 -6.86 -20.13
N ALA A 92 -10.28 -5.75 -20.37
CA ALA A 92 -10.69 -5.31 -21.69
C ALA A 92 -9.56 -4.64 -22.49
N TYR A 93 -8.68 -3.87 -21.86
CA TYR A 93 -7.64 -3.09 -22.55
C TYR A 93 -6.23 -3.72 -22.49
N ALA A 94 -5.93 -4.54 -21.47
CA ALA A 94 -4.61 -5.10 -21.24
C ALA A 94 -4.66 -6.50 -20.59
N TYR A 95 -5.00 -7.52 -21.38
CA TYR A 95 -5.22 -8.90 -20.93
C TYR A 95 -4.01 -9.52 -20.18
N GLU A 96 -2.79 -9.32 -20.66
CA GLU A 96 -1.57 -9.84 -20.01
C GLU A 96 -1.32 -9.22 -18.62
N ILE A 97 -1.61 -7.93 -18.48
CA ILE A 97 -1.49 -7.20 -17.22
C ILE A 97 -2.62 -7.63 -16.27
N SER A 98 -3.86 -7.74 -16.77
CA SER A 98 -5.01 -8.25 -16.01
C SER A 98 -4.78 -9.65 -15.44
N LYS A 99 -4.13 -10.56 -16.17
CA LYS A 99 -3.85 -11.91 -15.66
C LYS A 99 -2.95 -11.92 -14.43
N GLN A 100 -1.98 -11.01 -14.36
CA GLN A 100 -1.14 -10.84 -13.17
C GLN A 100 -1.89 -10.13 -12.04
N LEU A 101 -2.70 -9.11 -12.37
CA LEU A 101 -3.48 -8.36 -11.38
C LEU A 101 -4.64 -9.14 -10.79
N SER A 102 -5.23 -10.12 -11.48
CA SER A 102 -6.41 -10.87 -11.01
C SER A 102 -6.19 -11.51 -9.63
N VAL A 103 -4.96 -11.96 -9.33
CA VAL A 103 -4.59 -12.45 -7.99
C VAL A 103 -4.52 -11.31 -6.97
N PHE A 104 -4.06 -10.12 -7.40
CA PHE A 104 -3.97 -8.93 -6.55
C PHE A 104 -5.32 -8.27 -6.27
N VAL A 105 -6.35 -8.45 -7.12
CA VAL A 105 -7.71 -7.95 -6.90
C VAL A 105 -8.24 -8.38 -5.53
N GLY A 106 -8.13 -9.67 -5.18
CA GLY A 106 -8.54 -10.17 -3.87
C GLY A 106 -7.74 -9.58 -2.70
N LEU A 107 -6.43 -9.40 -2.88
CA LEU A 107 -5.52 -8.78 -1.91
C LEU A 107 -5.81 -7.29 -1.72
N ILE A 108 -6.31 -6.59 -2.74
CA ILE A 108 -6.70 -5.18 -2.68
C ILE A 108 -8.02 -5.05 -1.92
N ILE A 109 -9.03 -5.90 -2.21
CA ILE A 109 -10.34 -5.87 -1.54
C ILE A 109 -10.18 -6.08 -0.03
N THR A 110 -9.35 -7.06 0.34
CA THR A 110 -9.10 -7.42 1.75
C THR A 110 -7.98 -6.61 2.40
N ASN A 111 -7.47 -5.57 1.74
CA ASN A 111 -6.37 -4.78 2.29
C ASN A 111 -6.87 -3.90 3.45
N CYS A 112 -6.26 -4.10 4.62
CA CYS A 112 -6.61 -3.37 5.84
C CYS A 112 -6.48 -1.85 5.68
N ILE A 113 -5.60 -1.34 4.81
CA ILE A 113 -5.47 0.11 4.61
C ILE A 113 -6.74 0.72 3.99
N VAL A 114 -7.38 0.03 3.05
CA VAL A 114 -8.56 0.54 2.35
C VAL A 114 -9.74 0.62 3.31
N MET A 115 -9.97 -0.46 4.07
CA MET A 115 -10.99 -0.49 5.12
C MET A 115 -10.69 0.51 6.23
N GLY A 116 -9.45 0.52 6.73
CA GLY A 116 -9.04 1.33 7.88
C GLY A 116 -9.19 2.83 7.62
N ARG A 117 -8.82 3.31 6.42
CA ARG A 117 -8.99 4.73 6.05
C ARG A 117 -10.46 5.07 5.77
N ALA A 118 -11.20 4.18 5.12
CA ALA A 118 -12.63 4.35 4.90
C ALA A 118 -13.40 4.50 6.22
N GLU A 119 -13.06 3.70 7.24
CA GLU A 119 -13.73 3.76 8.53
C GLU A 119 -13.24 4.92 9.41
N ALA A 120 -11.92 5.13 9.51
CA ALA A 120 -11.36 6.13 10.40
C ALA A 120 -11.54 7.56 9.91
N TYR A 121 -11.49 7.80 8.59
CA TYR A 121 -11.48 9.13 7.99
C TYR A 121 -12.71 9.41 7.11
N ALA A 122 -13.04 8.55 6.13
CA ALA A 122 -14.12 8.85 5.17
C ALA A 122 -15.51 9.01 5.83
N MET A 123 -15.77 8.31 6.94
CA MET A 123 -17.02 8.45 7.70
C MET A 123 -17.15 9.79 8.42
N LYS A 124 -16.05 10.51 8.65
CA LYS A 124 -16.01 11.74 9.48
C LYS A 124 -15.70 12.99 8.65
N SER A 125 -14.96 12.82 7.56
CA SER A 125 -14.47 13.91 6.71
C SER A 125 -15.29 14.07 5.42
N PRO A 126 -15.34 15.27 4.83
CA PRO A 126 -16.03 15.52 3.56
C PRO A 126 -15.37 14.79 2.37
N PRO A 127 -16.05 14.66 1.21
CA PRO A 127 -15.61 13.78 0.12
C PRO A 127 -14.26 14.16 -0.47
N VAL A 128 -14.02 15.46 -0.69
CA VAL A 128 -12.77 15.96 -1.31
C VAL A 128 -11.56 15.70 -0.40
N GLU A 129 -11.69 15.99 0.90
CA GLU A 129 -10.61 15.72 1.87
C GLU A 129 -10.38 14.21 2.02
N SER A 130 -11.44 13.40 1.98
CA SER A 130 -11.34 11.93 2.04
C SER A 130 -10.64 11.33 0.83
N PHE A 131 -10.87 11.89 -0.37
CA PHE A 131 -10.15 11.50 -1.58
C PHE A 131 -8.64 11.78 -1.44
N MET A 132 -8.30 12.97 -0.95
CA MET A 132 -6.91 13.38 -0.73
C MET A 132 -6.21 12.53 0.33
N ASP A 133 -6.93 12.17 1.40
CA ASP A 133 -6.43 11.25 2.43
C ASP A 133 -6.13 9.87 1.85
N GLY A 134 -7.03 9.36 1.01
CA GLY A 134 -6.82 8.08 0.33
C GLY A 134 -5.58 8.08 -0.55
N ILE A 135 -5.31 9.18 -1.29
CA ILE A 135 -4.08 9.33 -2.07
C ILE A 135 -2.85 9.38 -1.16
N GLY A 136 -2.86 10.22 -0.12
CA GLY A 136 -1.72 10.39 0.78
C GLY A 136 -1.33 9.08 1.46
N ASN A 137 -2.30 8.35 2.02
CA ASN A 137 -2.05 7.07 2.68
C ASN A 137 -1.67 5.96 1.69
N GLY A 138 -2.25 5.94 0.48
CA GLY A 138 -1.86 5.00 -0.57
C GLY A 138 -0.41 5.18 -1.01
N LEU A 139 0.02 6.43 -1.21
CA LEU A 139 1.41 6.76 -1.52
C LEU A 139 2.35 6.46 -0.34
N GLY A 140 1.94 6.77 0.89
CA GLY A 140 2.71 6.45 2.10
C GLY A 140 2.94 4.94 2.28
N TYR A 141 1.93 4.13 2.01
CA TYR A 141 2.03 2.67 1.89
C TYR A 141 3.01 2.26 0.79
N GLY A 142 2.87 2.89 -0.39
CA GLY A 142 3.74 2.67 -1.54
C GLY A 142 5.22 2.86 -1.27
N VAL A 143 5.59 3.93 -0.56
CA VAL A 143 6.99 4.22 -0.23
C VAL A 143 7.63 3.06 0.53
N ILE A 144 6.95 2.50 1.53
CA ILE A 144 7.48 1.35 2.28
C ILE A 144 7.49 0.11 1.42
N LEU A 145 6.45 -0.13 0.62
CA LEU A 145 6.41 -1.26 -0.31
C LEU A 145 7.60 -1.27 -1.28
N LEU A 146 7.90 -0.12 -1.86
CA LEU A 146 9.00 0.05 -2.81
C LEU A 146 10.35 -0.09 -2.13
N LEU A 147 10.53 0.45 -0.92
CA LEU A 147 11.76 0.28 -0.16
C LEU A 147 12.01 -1.19 0.23
N VAL A 148 10.98 -1.87 0.75
CA VAL A 148 11.08 -3.30 1.12
C VAL A 148 11.29 -4.16 -0.12
N GLY A 149 10.58 -3.88 -1.21
CA GLY A 149 10.72 -4.58 -2.49
C GLY A 149 12.10 -4.39 -3.10
N PHE A 150 12.63 -3.17 -3.05
CA PHE A 150 13.98 -2.85 -3.53
C PHE A 150 15.04 -3.67 -2.77
N LEU A 151 14.99 -3.67 -1.44
CA LEU A 151 15.92 -4.44 -0.62
C LEU A 151 15.78 -5.95 -0.86
N ARG A 152 14.55 -6.46 -0.95
CA ARG A 152 14.31 -7.90 -1.17
C ARG A 152 14.72 -8.37 -2.56
N GLU A 153 14.47 -7.60 -3.61
CA GLU A 153 14.86 -8.00 -4.98
C GLU A 153 16.37 -7.91 -5.17
N LEU A 154 16.99 -6.83 -4.68
CA LEU A 154 18.42 -6.58 -4.76
C LEU A 154 19.22 -7.66 -4.00
N PHE A 155 18.88 -7.94 -2.74
CA PHE A 155 19.59 -8.94 -1.93
C PHE A 155 19.11 -10.39 -2.16
N GLY A 156 17.90 -10.57 -2.67
CA GLY A 156 17.37 -11.90 -2.96
C GLY A 156 17.90 -12.47 -4.28
N SER A 157 17.94 -11.65 -5.33
CA SER A 157 18.20 -12.10 -6.70
C SER A 157 19.32 -11.35 -7.42
N GLY A 158 19.85 -10.26 -6.85
CA GLY A 158 20.85 -9.42 -7.51
C GLY A 158 20.30 -8.62 -8.70
N LYS A 159 18.99 -8.64 -8.93
CA LYS A 159 18.30 -7.94 -10.01
C LYS A 159 17.44 -6.81 -9.46
N LEU A 160 17.27 -5.77 -10.27
CA LEU A 160 16.32 -4.69 -10.04
C LEU A 160 15.55 -4.45 -11.33
N LEU A 161 14.23 -4.62 -11.31
CA LEU A 161 13.35 -4.40 -12.48
C LEU A 161 13.82 -5.17 -13.72
N GLY A 162 14.33 -6.39 -13.52
CA GLY A 162 14.84 -7.24 -14.60
C GLY A 162 16.26 -6.92 -15.07
N MET A 163 16.88 -5.81 -14.62
CA MET A 163 18.28 -5.50 -14.87
C MET A 163 19.18 -6.13 -13.78
N THR A 164 20.21 -6.87 -14.18
CA THR A 164 21.21 -7.43 -13.26
C THR A 164 22.14 -6.33 -12.77
N VAL A 165 21.98 -5.91 -11.52
CA VAL A 165 22.82 -4.87 -10.89
C VAL A 165 24.00 -5.50 -10.16
N LEU A 166 23.77 -6.69 -9.58
CA LEU A 166 24.82 -7.52 -9.00
C LEU A 166 24.97 -8.76 -9.88
N GLU A 167 26.09 -8.87 -10.59
CA GLU A 167 26.42 -10.06 -11.35
C GLU A 167 26.49 -11.26 -10.38
N SER A 168 25.62 -12.24 -10.62
CA SER A 168 25.57 -13.43 -9.79
C SER A 168 26.72 -14.38 -10.13
N VAL A 169 27.16 -15.21 -9.19
CA VAL A 169 28.21 -16.24 -9.40
C VAL A 169 27.93 -17.18 -10.58
N LYS A 170 26.66 -17.33 -10.98
CA LYS A 170 26.25 -18.09 -12.19
C LYS A 170 26.54 -17.40 -13.53
N ASN A 171 26.81 -16.10 -13.52
CA ASN A 171 27.13 -15.26 -14.68
C ASN A 171 28.52 -14.60 -14.50
N ASP A 172 29.51 -15.31 -13.95
CA ASP A 172 30.88 -14.81 -13.70
C ASP A 172 31.01 -13.63 -12.69
N GLY A 173 29.99 -13.37 -11.88
CA GLY A 173 30.01 -12.31 -10.86
C GLY A 173 30.38 -12.77 -9.44
N TRP A 174 30.39 -11.82 -8.50
CA TRP A 174 30.81 -12.03 -7.10
C TRP A 174 29.66 -12.28 -6.11
N TYR A 175 28.41 -12.12 -6.54
CA TYR A 175 27.25 -12.12 -5.65
C TYR A 175 26.52 -13.46 -5.61
N GLN A 176 26.39 -14.08 -4.43
CA GLN A 176 25.58 -15.28 -4.26
C GLN A 176 24.16 -14.89 -3.78
N PRO A 177 23.10 -15.15 -4.56
CA PRO A 177 21.75 -14.73 -4.23
C PRO A 177 21.30 -15.33 -2.91
N ASN A 178 20.81 -14.49 -2.00
CA ASN A 178 20.34 -14.94 -0.69
C ASN A 178 18.88 -15.38 -0.78
N GLY A 179 18.68 -16.69 -0.90
CA GLY A 179 17.34 -17.29 -0.96
C GLY A 179 16.45 -16.87 0.22
N LEU A 180 17.01 -16.59 1.40
CA LEU A 180 16.29 -16.15 2.60
C LEU A 180 15.54 -14.83 2.38
N PHE A 181 16.10 -13.91 1.58
CA PHE A 181 15.49 -12.61 1.29
C PHE A 181 14.25 -12.68 0.38
N LEU A 182 14.03 -13.84 -0.26
CA LEU A 182 12.82 -14.09 -1.04
C LEU A 182 11.66 -14.59 -0.18
N LEU A 183 11.91 -15.21 0.98
CA LEU A 183 10.84 -15.70 1.85
C LEU A 183 10.24 -14.59 2.73
N ALA A 184 9.01 -14.83 3.20
CA ALA A 184 8.26 -13.91 4.08
C ALA A 184 9.01 -13.45 5.35
N PRO A 185 9.82 -14.28 6.05
CA PRO A 185 10.54 -13.84 7.25
C PRO A 185 11.46 -12.65 7.02
N SER A 186 12.08 -12.55 5.83
CA SER A 186 12.95 -11.41 5.51
C SER A 186 12.22 -10.07 5.52
N ALA A 187 10.98 -10.05 5.03
CA ALA A 187 10.17 -8.84 4.99
C ALA A 187 9.79 -8.37 6.40
N PHE A 188 9.55 -9.29 7.34
CA PHE A 188 9.36 -8.92 8.75
C PHE A 188 10.60 -8.25 9.35
N PHE A 189 11.80 -8.79 9.10
CA PHE A 189 13.04 -8.17 9.58
C PHE A 189 13.27 -6.79 8.97
N ILE A 190 13.07 -6.65 7.66
CA ILE A 190 13.25 -5.36 6.96
C ILE A 190 12.24 -4.33 7.46
N ILE A 191 10.96 -4.68 7.56
CA ILE A 191 9.93 -3.77 8.07
C ILE A 191 10.23 -3.41 9.53
N GLY A 192 10.62 -4.37 10.37
CA GLY A 192 11.00 -4.12 11.77
C GLY A 192 12.19 -3.16 11.88
N MET A 193 13.24 -3.35 11.09
CA MET A 193 14.40 -2.45 11.05
C MET A 193 14.05 -1.06 10.50
N LEU A 194 13.18 -0.97 9.50
CA LEU A 194 12.67 0.29 8.97
C LEU A 194 11.88 1.06 10.03
N ILE A 195 10.98 0.38 10.76
CA ILE A 195 10.22 0.98 11.85
C ILE A 195 11.16 1.46 12.96
N TRP A 196 12.15 0.65 13.34
CA TRP A 196 13.16 1.03 14.33
C TRP A 196 13.96 2.27 13.88
N GLY A 197 14.41 2.31 12.62
CA GLY A 197 15.10 3.48 12.06
C GLY A 197 14.23 4.74 12.03
N LEU A 198 12.96 4.61 11.67
CA LEU A 198 12.02 5.74 11.70
C LEU A 198 11.77 6.25 13.13
N ARG A 199 11.57 5.35 14.09
CA ARG A 199 11.32 5.70 15.51
C ARG A 199 12.55 6.31 16.20
N THR A 200 13.76 5.90 15.83
CA THR A 200 15.00 6.51 16.35
C THR A 200 15.20 7.92 15.82
N LEU A 201 14.86 8.17 14.55
CA LEU A 201 14.93 9.51 13.94
C LEU A 201 13.79 10.44 14.41
N LYS A 202 12.60 9.88 14.70
CA LYS A 202 11.42 10.63 15.17
C LYS A 202 10.91 10.05 16.49
N PRO A 203 11.53 10.40 17.64
CA PRO A 203 11.12 9.88 18.95
C PRO A 203 9.70 10.29 19.36
N ALA A 204 9.11 11.29 18.70
CA ALA A 204 7.71 11.68 18.90
C ALA A 204 6.69 10.59 18.53
N GLN A 205 7.10 9.57 17.75
CA GLN A 205 6.25 8.45 17.34
C GLN A 205 6.38 7.22 18.25
N VAL A 206 7.22 7.29 19.29
CA VAL A 206 7.35 6.21 20.27
C VAL A 206 6.15 6.28 21.19
N GLU A 207 5.37 5.21 21.24
CA GLU A 207 4.26 5.06 22.20
C GLU A 207 4.84 5.22 23.60
N LYS A 208 4.30 6.20 24.35
CA LYS A 208 4.61 6.30 25.77
C LYS A 208 3.90 5.14 26.46
N GLU A 209 4.66 4.36 27.21
CA GLU A 209 4.13 3.26 28.04
C GLU A 209 3.00 3.72 28.96
#